data_AF-A0A355G8R2-F1
#
_entry.id   AF-A0A355G8R2-F1
#
_cell.length_a   1.000
_cell.length_b   1.000
_cell.length_c   1.000
_cell.angle_alpha   90.00
_cell.angle_beta   90.00
_cell.angle_gamma   90.00
#
_symmetry.space_group_name_H-M   'P 1'
#
loop_
_entity.id
_entity.type
_entity.pdbx_description
1 polymer ?
#
loop_
_entity_poly.entity_id
_entity_poly.type
_entity_poly.pdbx_seq_one_letter_code
_entity_poly.pdbx_strand_id
1 'polypeptide(L)'
;MPQSHFQELIQRTRAGDRAAENELLQKCRSYISLIARAQIEGWMRTKVDASDLVQQTLLEAHQGLDQFKGDTEAEWLCWLRGILKHNTLDFARRYQGAAKRDVKREFSLD
;
A
#
# COMPACT_ATOMS: atom_id res chain seq x y z
N MET A 1 -3.42 -25.34 17.61
CA MET A 1 -2.91 -24.83 16.32
C MET A 1 -1.60 -24.14 16.61
N PRO A 2 -0.47 -24.43 15.92
CA PRO A 2 0.75 -23.65 16.10
C PRO A 2 0.43 -22.19 15.76
N GLN A 3 0.86 -21.24 16.60
CA GLN A 3 0.81 -19.83 16.23
C GLN A 3 1.61 -19.65 14.95
N SER A 4 0.97 -19.14 13.90
CA SER A 4 1.72 -18.77 12.69
C SER A 4 2.73 -17.71 13.11
N HIS A 5 3.97 -17.82 12.63
CA HIS A 5 5.05 -16.86 12.88
C HIS A 5 4.60 -15.40 12.69
N PHE A 6 3.64 -15.16 11.80
CA PHE A 6 3.00 -13.86 11.61
C PHE A 6 2.19 -13.34 12.81
N GLN A 7 1.43 -14.20 13.49
CA GLN A 7 0.67 -13.82 14.69
C GLN A 7 1.62 -13.44 15.83
N GLU A 8 2.72 -14.18 15.97
CA GLU A 8 3.76 -13.86 16.96
C GLU A 8 4.36 -12.47 16.71
N LEU A 9 4.63 -12.10 15.45
CA LEU A 9 5.14 -10.77 15.10
C LEU A 9 4.14 -9.67 15.44
N ILE A 10 2.84 -9.86 15.18
CA ILE A 10 1.80 -8.89 15.53
C ILE A 10 1.76 -8.69 17.05
N GLN A 11 1.77 -9.79 17.82
CA GLN A 11 1.73 -9.74 19.29
C GLN A 11 2.98 -9.05 19.87
N ARG A 12 4.17 -9.37 19.36
CA ARG A 12 5.43 -8.74 19.78
C ARG A 12 5.48 -7.26 19.39
N THR A 13 4.98 -6.90 18.22
CA THR A 13 4.85 -5.51 17.78
C THR A 13 3.94 -4.71 18.74
N ARG A 14 2.80 -5.28 19.13
CA ARG A 14 1.90 -4.67 20.15
C ARG A 14 2.55 -4.55 21.53
N ALA A 15 3.47 -5.46 21.86
CA ALA A 15 4.28 -5.38 23.08
C ALA A 15 5.42 -4.34 22.99
N GLY A 16 5.57 -3.62 21.88
CA GLY A 16 6.61 -2.60 21.67
C GLY A 16 7.95 -3.17 21.20
N ASP A 17 7.99 -4.42 20.75
CA ASP A 17 9.20 -5.04 20.20
C ASP A 17 9.53 -4.46 18.81
N ARG A 18 10.51 -3.56 18.77
CA ARG A 18 10.96 -2.90 17.54
C ARG A 18 11.54 -3.86 16.50
N ALA A 19 12.09 -5.00 16.92
CA ALA A 19 12.60 -5.98 15.97
C ALA A 19 11.44 -6.70 15.26
N ALA A 20 10.39 -7.06 16.01
CA ALA A 20 9.18 -7.62 15.45
C ALA A 20 8.46 -6.62 14.52
N GLU A 21 8.39 -5.34 14.91
CA GLU A 21 7.84 -4.27 14.06
C GLU A 21 8.61 -4.16 12.75
N ASN A 22 9.95 -4.12 12.81
CA ASN A 22 10.78 -4.02 11.61
C ASN A 22 10.57 -5.22 10.68
N GLU A 23 10.52 -6.44 11.24
CA GLU A 23 10.28 -7.64 10.45
C GLU A 23 8.89 -7.63 9.81
N LEU A 24 7.86 -7.21 10.55
CA LEU A 24 6.51 -7.08 10.05
C LEU A 24 6.46 -6.10 8.88
N LEU A 25 7.06 -4.90 9.02
CA LEU A 25 7.12 -3.89 7.96
C LEU A 25 7.89 -4.37 6.73
N GLN A 26 8.97 -5.15 6.90
CA GLN A 26 9.70 -5.75 5.78
C GLN A 26 8.85 -6.75 4.99
N LYS A 27 8.07 -7.59 5.67
CA LYS A 27 7.12 -8.50 5.00
C LYS A 27 6.05 -7.71 4.25
N CYS A 28 5.55 -6.62 4.82
CA CYS A 28 4.59 -5.73 4.16
C CYS A 28 5.16 -5.11 2.90
N ARG A 29 6.38 -4.59 2.96
CA ARG A 29 7.07 -3.99 1.81
C ARG A 29 7.20 -4.98 0.66
N SER A 30 7.61 -6.21 0.96
CA SER A 30 7.74 -7.27 -0.04
C SER A 30 6.40 -7.61 -0.68
N TYR A 31 5.36 -7.72 0.13
CA TYR A 31 4.00 -8.02 -0.33
C TYR A 31 3.39 -6.90 -1.19
N ILE A 32 3.44 -5.65 -0.71
CA ILE A 32 2.90 -4.49 -1.43
C ILE A 32 3.67 -4.28 -2.74
N SER A 33 4.98 -4.46 -2.74
CA SER A 33 5.79 -4.35 -3.96
C SER A 33 5.39 -5.38 -5.02
N LEU A 34 5.07 -6.61 -4.61
CA LEU A 34 4.61 -7.65 -5.53
C LEU A 34 3.28 -7.28 -6.18
N ILE A 35 2.31 -6.83 -5.38
CA ILE A 35 0.98 -6.47 -5.90
C ILE A 35 1.04 -5.19 -6.73
N ALA A 36 1.79 -4.18 -6.29
CA ALA A 36 1.97 -2.95 -7.05
C ALA A 36 2.55 -3.23 -8.43
N ARG A 37 3.55 -4.12 -8.54
CA ARG A 37 4.09 -4.56 -9.85
C ARG A 37 3.02 -5.20 -10.72
N ALA A 38 2.27 -6.17 -10.18
CA ALA A 38 1.22 -6.85 -10.93
C ALA A 38 0.10 -5.90 -11.42
N GLN A 39 -0.27 -4.90 -10.62
CA GLN A 39 -1.28 -3.91 -10.98
C GLN A 39 -0.82 -2.94 -12.07
N ILE A 40 0.49 -2.61 -12.09
CA ILE A 40 1.08 -1.65 -13.04
C ILE A 40 1.26 -2.26 -14.43
N GLU A 41 1.49 -3.57 -14.51
CA GLU A 41 1.57 -4.30 -15.79
C GLU A 41 0.26 -4.19 -16.60
N GLY A 42 -0.88 -3.97 -15.95
CA GLY A 42 -2.18 -3.82 -16.63
C GLY A 42 -2.51 -2.42 -17.13
N TRP A 43 -1.98 -1.34 -16.52
CA TRP A 43 -2.61 -0.01 -16.65
C TRP A 43 -1.77 1.12 -17.29
N MET A 44 -0.45 0.96 -17.52
CA MET A 44 0.43 1.77 -18.42
C MET A 44 1.85 1.93 -17.84
N ARG A 45 2.86 1.76 -18.71
CA ARG A 45 4.30 2.05 -18.48
C ARG A 45 4.61 3.56 -18.31
N THR A 46 3.74 4.33 -17.68
CA THR A 46 4.13 5.68 -17.25
C THR A 46 4.98 5.51 -16.02
N LYS A 47 6.25 5.95 -16.09
CA LYS A 47 7.32 5.76 -15.08
C LYS A 47 7.05 6.38 -13.70
N VAL A 48 5.81 6.74 -13.41
CA VAL A 48 5.30 7.40 -12.21
C VAL A 48 4.03 6.60 -11.82
N ASP A 49 3.88 5.94 -10.67
CA ASP A 49 4.72 5.93 -9.48
C ASP A 49 4.52 4.65 -8.64
N ALA A 50 5.05 3.51 -9.11
CA ALA A 50 5.01 2.26 -8.36
C ALA A 50 5.63 2.41 -6.96
N SER A 51 6.71 3.19 -6.91
CA SER A 51 7.48 3.42 -5.70
C SER A 51 6.70 4.28 -4.73
N ASP A 52 6.10 5.39 -5.16
CA ASP A 52 5.27 6.28 -4.34
C ASP A 52 3.99 5.59 -3.89
N LEU A 53 3.35 4.78 -4.74
CA LEU A 53 2.23 3.93 -4.30
C LEU A 53 2.67 2.99 -3.17
N VAL A 54 3.81 2.30 -3.34
CA VAL A 54 4.37 1.41 -2.30
C VAL A 54 4.74 2.21 -1.04
N GLN A 55 5.39 3.36 -1.17
CA GLN A 55 5.82 4.21 -0.05
C GLN A 55 4.62 4.77 0.72
N GLN A 56 3.62 5.31 0.02
CA GLN A 56 2.38 5.82 0.60
C GLN A 56 1.63 4.71 1.34
N THR A 57 1.47 3.53 0.74
CA THR A 57 0.83 2.39 1.41
C THR A 57 1.61 1.92 2.63
N LEU A 58 2.95 1.91 2.57
CA LEU A 58 3.77 1.57 3.74
C LEU A 58 3.68 2.59 4.87
N LEU A 59 3.61 3.89 4.54
CA LEU A 59 3.43 4.96 5.52
C LEU A 59 2.09 4.82 6.26
N GLU A 60 1.01 4.62 5.51
CA GLU A 60 -0.33 4.42 6.10
C GLU A 60 -0.42 3.10 6.86
N ALA A 61 0.23 2.04 6.39
CA ALA A 61 0.33 0.79 7.14
C ALA A 61 1.11 0.97 8.43
N HIS A 62 2.19 1.75 8.45
CA HIS A 62 2.93 2.03 9.69
C HIS A 62 2.10 2.88 10.67
N GLN A 63 1.43 3.93 10.21
CA GLN A 63 0.57 4.77 11.04
C GLN A 63 -0.68 4.05 11.56
N GLY A 64 -1.24 3.14 10.77
CA GLY A 64 -2.41 2.36 11.12
C GLY A 64 -2.10 1.07 11.89
N LEU A 65 -0.83 0.69 12.02
CA LEU A 65 -0.39 -0.53 12.70
C LEU A 65 -0.85 -0.59 14.16
N ASP A 66 -0.78 0.54 14.87
CA ASP A 66 -1.27 0.68 16.25
C ASP A 66 -2.79 0.44 16.36
N GLN A 67 -3.54 0.85 15.33
CA GLN A 67 -4.99 0.72 15.27
C GLN A 67 -5.46 -0.63 14.72
N PHE A 68 -4.55 -1.46 14.20
CA PHE A 68 -4.88 -2.76 13.62
C PHE A 68 -5.24 -3.77 14.73
N LYS A 69 -6.49 -4.25 14.71
CA LYS A 69 -7.05 -5.17 15.72
C LYS A 69 -7.05 -6.64 15.32
N GLY A 70 -6.70 -6.98 14.08
CA GLY A 70 -6.67 -8.38 13.63
C GLY A 70 -5.57 -9.18 14.33
N ASP A 71 -5.69 -10.51 14.31
CA ASP A 71 -4.71 -11.40 14.93
C ASP A 71 -4.12 -12.39 13.93
N THR A 72 -4.73 -12.51 12.75
CA THR A 72 -4.33 -13.47 11.71
C THR A 72 -3.62 -12.81 10.54
N GLU A 73 -2.78 -13.59 9.85
CA GLU A 73 -2.15 -13.18 8.59
C GLU A 73 -3.18 -12.79 7.53
N ALA A 74 -4.31 -13.51 7.46
CA ALA A 74 -5.37 -13.21 6.49
C ALA A 74 -6.01 -11.84 6.73
N GLU A 75 -6.29 -11.48 8.00
CA GLU A 75 -6.80 -10.16 8.36
C GLU A 75 -5.78 -9.05 8.06
N TRP A 76 -4.50 -9.31 8.34
CA TRP A 76 -3.42 -8.39 8.03
C TRP A 76 -3.33 -8.11 6.53
N LEU A 77 -3.30 -9.16 5.71
CA LEU A 77 -3.24 -9.04 4.25
C LEU A 77 -4.50 -8.36 3.69
N CYS A 78 -5.68 -8.66 4.24
CA CYS A 78 -6.92 -8.00 3.86
C CYS A 78 -6.86 -6.49 4.14
N TRP A 79 -6.36 -6.12 5.32
CA TRP A 79 -6.18 -4.73 5.71
C TRP A 79 -5.18 -4.00 4.81
N LEU A 80 -4.01 -4.59 4.55
CA LEU A 80 -3.02 -4.03 3.62
C LEU A 80 -3.57 -3.86 2.20
N ARG A 81 -4.34 -4.84 1.70
CA ARG A 81 -5.00 -4.73 0.39
C ARG A 81 -6.01 -3.59 0.37
N GLY A 82 -6.70 -3.33 1.48
CA GLY A 82 -7.60 -2.20 1.64
C GLY A 82 -6.89 -0.86 1.44
N ILE A 83 -5.76 -0.66 2.14
CA ILE A 83 -4.92 0.54 2.01
C ILE A 83 -4.41 0.68 0.57
N LEU A 84 -3.82 -0.38 0.01
CA LEU A 84 -3.29 -0.37 -1.35
C LEU A 84 -4.36 -0.04 -2.39
N LYS A 85 -5.56 -0.61 -2.26
CA LYS A 85 -6.69 -0.33 -3.15
C LYS A 85 -7.14 1.12 -3.04
N HIS A 86 -7.23 1.66 -1.83
CA HIS A 86 -7.57 3.06 -1.60
C HIS A 86 -6.57 3.98 -2.33
N ASN A 87 -5.27 3.72 -2.13
CA ASN A 87 -4.20 4.53 -2.72
C ASN A 87 -4.19 4.39 -4.23
N THR A 88 -4.36 3.17 -4.77
CA THR A 88 -4.45 2.95 -6.22
C THR A 88 -5.57 3.79 -6.84
N LEU A 89 -6.75 3.86 -6.19
CA LEU A 89 -7.87 4.67 -6.67
C LEU A 89 -7.60 6.18 -6.58
N ASP A 90 -6.97 6.64 -5.50
CA ASP A 90 -6.60 8.05 -5.35
C ASP A 90 -5.60 8.50 -6.42
N PHE A 91 -4.56 7.69 -6.66
CA PHE A 91 -3.58 7.91 -7.72
C PHE A 91 -4.27 7.92 -9.09
N ALA A 92 -5.10 6.91 -9.39
CA ALA A 92 -5.82 6.85 -10.66
C ALA A 92 -6.69 8.11 -10.90
N ARG A 93 -7.38 8.62 -9.87
CA ARG A 93 -8.16 9.87 -9.95
C ARG A 93 -7.28 11.08 -10.23
N ARG A 94 -6.11 11.19 -9.59
CA ARG A 94 -5.17 12.29 -9.82
C ARG A 94 -4.66 12.32 -11.26
N TYR A 95 -4.26 11.18 -11.83
CA TYR A 95 -3.76 11.13 -13.21
C TYR A 95 -4.85 11.37 -14.26
N GLN A 96 -6.05 10.78 -14.09
CA GLN A 96 -7.17 11.05 -15.00
C GLN A 96 -7.61 12.52 -14.95
N GLY A 97 -7.59 13.13 -13.76
CA GLY A 97 -7.92 14.54 -13.57
C GLY A 97 -6.85 15.52 -14.05
N ALA A 98 -5.56 15.12 -14.03
CA ALA A 98 -4.46 15.90 -14.58
C ALA A 98 -4.44 15.84 -16.11
N ALA A 99 -4.57 14.64 -16.70
CA ALA A 99 -4.64 14.45 -18.15
C ALA A 99 -5.83 15.20 -18.78
N LYS A 100 -6.99 15.23 -18.12
CA LYS A 100 -8.15 16.05 -18.58
C LYS A 100 -7.89 17.56 -18.51
N ARG A 101 -7.07 18.04 -17.57
CA ARG A 101 -6.76 19.47 -17.41
C ARG A 101 -5.70 19.95 -18.38
N ASP A 102 -4.73 19.11 -18.72
CA ASP A 102 -3.75 19.36 -19.78
C ASP A 102 -4.44 19.47 -21.14
N VAL A 103 -5.27 18.47 -21.51
CA VAL A 103 -6.06 18.51 -22.76
C VAL A 103 -6.94 19.76 -22.82
N LYS A 104 -7.57 20.17 -21.72
CA LYS A 104 -8.43 21.38 -21.73
C LYS A 104 -7.64 22.68 -21.88
N ARG A 105 -6.36 22.73 -21.51
CA ARG A 105 -5.48 23.90 -21.73
C ARG A 105 -5.01 24.02 -23.18
N GLU A 106 -4.89 22.90 -23.88
CA GLU A 106 -4.50 22.88 -25.30
C GLU A 106 -5.64 23.29 -26.25
N PHE A 107 -6.91 23.22 -25.80
CA PHE A 107 -8.10 23.61 -26.58
C PHE A 107 -8.59 25.06 -26.31
N SER A 108 -7.75 25.95 -25.80
CA SER A 108 -8.08 27.38 -25.66
C SER A 108 -7.06 28.24 -26.40
N LEU A 109 -7.14 28.19 -27.73
CA LEU A 109 -6.56 29.14 -28.68
C LEU A 109 -7.42 29.09 -29.96
N ASP A 110 -8.55 29.80 -29.93
CA ASP A 110 -9.17 30.48 -31.08
C ASP A 110 -10.02 31.64 -30.55
#